data_AF-A0AA45WMI2-F1
#
_entry.id   AF-A0AA45WMI2-F1
#
_cell.length_a   1.000
_cell.length_b   1.000
_cell.length_c   1.000
_cell.angle_alpha   90.00
_cell.angle_beta   90.00
_cell.angle_gamma   90.00
#
_symmetry.space_group_name_H-M   'P 1'
#
loop_
_entity.id
_entity.type
_entity.pdbx_description
1 polymer ?
#
loop_
_entity_poly.entity_id
_entity_poly.type
_entity_poly.pdbx_seq_one_letter_code
_entity_poly.pdbx_strand_id
1 'polypeptide(L)'
;MWIYEKKLQYPVRVGKCNPTLAKYLIEQYGGADGELAAALRYLNQRYTLPAKVKGLLTDIGTEEFAHLEMIATMVYKSIVASWGFHPKKRSMRSLTLAICGYKKARGFTL
;
A
#
# COMPACT_ATOMS: atom_id res chain seq x y z
N MET A 1 -7.54 11.78 -16.18
CA MET A 1 -6.10 11.93 -15.95
C MET A 1 -5.85 11.69 -14.47
N TRP A 2 -4.79 10.97 -14.10
CA TRP A 2 -4.39 10.76 -12.72
C TRP A 2 -3.13 11.55 -12.43
N ILE A 3 -3.02 12.10 -11.22
CA ILE A 3 -1.82 12.79 -10.73
C ILE A 3 -1.43 12.10 -9.43
N TYR A 4 -0.16 11.73 -9.32
CA TYR A 4 0.37 11.13 -8.11
C TYR A 4 1.24 12.14 -7.37
N GLU A 5 0.93 12.36 -6.09
CA GLU A 5 1.79 13.11 -5.18
C GLU A 5 2.45 12.13 -4.21
N LYS A 6 3.76 12.26 -4.02
CA LYS A 6 4.53 11.38 -3.14
C LYS A 6 4.34 11.75 -1.65
N LYS A 7 3.09 11.72 -1.20
CA LYS A 7 2.65 11.99 0.18
C LYS A 7 1.50 11.06 0.51
N LEU A 8 1.52 10.49 1.70
CA LEU A 8 0.40 9.74 2.22
C LEU A 8 -0.73 10.68 2.60
N GLN A 9 -1.98 10.28 2.35
CA GLN A 9 -3.17 11.02 2.78
C GLN A 9 -3.20 11.19 4.30
N TYR A 10 -2.78 10.17 5.05
CA TYR A 10 -2.61 10.25 6.50
C TYR A 10 -1.29 9.61 6.97
N PRO A 11 -0.59 10.20 7.96
CA PRO A 11 0.69 9.67 8.43
C PRO A 11 0.52 8.31 9.12
N VAL A 12 1.12 7.29 8.52
CA VAL A 12 1.19 5.94 9.08
C VAL A 12 2.34 5.81 10.09
N ARG A 13 2.03 5.45 11.34
CA ARG A 13 3.02 5.17 12.40
C ARG A 13 2.88 3.74 12.90
N VAL A 14 3.96 2.97 12.87
CA VAL A 14 4.00 1.59 13.37
C VAL A 14 5.10 1.51 14.43
N GLY A 15 4.74 1.09 15.65
CA GLY A 15 5.65 1.09 16.80
C GLY A 15 6.60 -0.10 16.85
N LYS A 16 6.12 -1.31 16.50
CA LYS A 16 6.90 -2.56 16.56
C LYS A 16 6.62 -3.41 15.32
N CYS A 17 7.60 -4.22 14.92
CA CYS A 17 7.40 -5.27 13.91
C CYS A 17 6.34 -6.27 14.38
N ASN A 18 5.33 -6.51 13.54
CA ASN A 18 4.26 -7.46 13.78
C ASN A 18 3.85 -8.14 12.46
N PRO A 19 4.50 -9.27 12.10
CA PRO A 19 4.19 -10.00 10.87
C PRO A 19 2.77 -10.58 10.83
N THR A 20 2.20 -10.90 11.99
CA THR A 20 0.82 -11.40 12.09
C THR A 20 -0.17 -10.31 11.71
N LEU A 21 0.03 -9.08 12.20
CA LEU A 21 -0.77 -7.93 11.77
C LEU A 21 -0.59 -7.65 10.27
N ALA A 22 0.64 -7.74 9.75
CA ALA A 22 0.90 -7.57 8.32
C ALA A 22 0.11 -8.56 7.46
N LYS A 23 -0.04 -9.82 7.91
CA LYS A 23 -0.88 -10.83 7.24
C LYS A 23 -2.34 -10.38 7.13
N TYR A 24 -2.92 -9.84 8.20
CA TYR A 24 -4.30 -9.33 8.17
C TYR A 24 -4.45 -8.08 7.31
N LEU A 25 -3.45 -7.19 7.32
CA LEU A 25 -3.46 -5.98 6.50
C LEU A 25 -3.37 -6.28 5.00
N ILE A 26 -2.76 -7.40 4.59
CA ILE A 26 -2.76 -7.83 3.18
C ILE A 26 -4.19 -8.14 2.69
N GLU A 27 -5.05 -8.68 3.56
CA GLU A 27 -6.47 -8.87 3.23
C GLU A 27 -7.17 -7.51 3.00
N GLN A 28 -6.89 -6.51 3.82
CA GLN A 28 -7.43 -5.17 3.60
C GLN A 28 -6.85 -4.49 2.34
N TYR A 29 -5.63 -4.85 1.94
CA TYR A 29 -5.02 -4.32 0.72
C TYR A 29 -5.66 -4.93 -0.54
N GLY A 30 -5.68 -6.25 -0.66
CA GLY A 30 -6.03 -6.94 -1.92
C GLY A 30 -7.10 -8.02 -1.80
N GLY A 31 -7.72 -8.16 -0.62
CA GLY A 31 -8.80 -9.10 -0.37
C GLY A 31 -10.09 -8.75 -1.11
N ALA A 32 -11.07 -9.65 -1.04
CA ALA A 32 -12.34 -9.50 -1.76
C ALA A 32 -13.11 -8.23 -1.35
N ASP A 33 -13.03 -7.88 -0.07
CA ASP A 33 -13.63 -6.67 0.53
C ASP A 33 -12.57 -5.63 0.92
N GLY A 34 -11.37 -5.72 0.33
CA GLY A 34 -10.28 -4.76 0.58
C GLY A 34 -10.43 -3.45 -0.20
N GLU A 35 -9.55 -2.50 0.10
CA GLU A 35 -9.58 -1.15 -0.47
C GLU A 35 -9.42 -1.17 -2.01
N LEU A 36 -8.66 -2.13 -2.55
CA LEU A 36 -8.53 -2.28 -4.01
C LEU A 36 -9.85 -2.66 -4.65
N ALA A 37 -10.60 -3.58 -4.03
CA ALA A 37 -11.90 -3.98 -4.53
C ALA A 37 -12.89 -2.82 -4.43
N ALA A 38 -12.87 -2.05 -3.32
CA ALA A 38 -13.69 -0.86 -3.15
C ALA A 38 -13.38 0.22 -4.21
N ALA A 39 -12.11 0.59 -4.39
CA ALA A 39 -11.65 1.56 -5.39
C ALA A 39 -12.15 1.19 -6.79
N LEU A 40 -11.94 -0.07 -7.21
CA LEU A 40 -12.34 -0.56 -8.52
C LEU A 40 -13.85 -0.61 -8.68
N ARG A 41 -14.60 -0.98 -7.63
CA ARG A 41 -16.07 -0.96 -7.66
C ARG A 41 -16.58 0.45 -7.95
N TYR A 42 -16.15 1.46 -7.19
CA TYR A 42 -16.62 2.84 -7.38
C TYR A 42 -16.24 3.40 -8.75
N LEU A 43 -15.00 3.16 -9.20
CA LEU A 43 -14.52 3.64 -10.50
C LEU A 43 -15.18 2.93 -11.68
N ASN A 44 -15.60 1.68 -11.53
CA ASN A 44 -16.34 0.96 -12.58
C ASN A 44 -17.82 1.38 -12.59
N GLN A 45 -18.43 1.55 -11.41
CA GLN A 45 -19.83 1.98 -11.28
C GLN A 45 -20.10 3.35 -11.91
N ARG A 46 -19.12 4.26 -11.93
CA ARG A 46 -19.30 5.59 -12.52
C ARG A 46 -19.67 5.57 -14.01
N TYR A 47 -19.35 4.50 -14.74
CA TYR A 47 -19.65 4.42 -16.18
C TYR A 47 -21.12 4.13 -16.45
N THR A 48 -21.81 3.46 -15.53
CA THR A 48 -23.23 3.08 -15.68
C THR A 48 -24.20 4.03 -15.00
N LEU A 49 -23.71 4.94 -14.15
CA LEU A 49 -24.54 5.80 -13.32
C LEU A 49 -24.80 7.21 -13.91
N PRO A 50 -25.83 7.94 -13.41
CA PRO A 50 -26.16 9.28 -13.87
C PRO A 50 -25.04 10.30 -13.64
N ALA A 51 -24.94 11.32 -14.51
CA ALA A 51 -23.87 12.32 -14.49
C ALA A 51 -23.63 13.00 -13.13
N LYS A 52 -24.69 13.23 -12.35
CA LYS A 52 -24.63 13.86 -11.02
C LYS A 52 -23.80 13.07 -10.00
N VAL A 53 -23.71 11.75 -10.15
CA VAL A 53 -23.05 10.85 -9.18
C VAL A 53 -21.65 10.43 -9.64
N LYS A 54 -21.31 10.65 -10.92
CA LYS A 54 -20.01 10.24 -11.49
C LYS A 54 -18.82 10.95 -10.85
N GLY A 55 -18.98 12.23 -10.51
CA GLY A 55 -17.97 13.01 -9.79
C GLY A 55 -17.68 12.39 -8.44
N LEU A 56 -18.73 12.22 -7.62
CA LEU A 56 -18.64 11.64 -6.29
C LEU A 56 -17.97 10.26 -6.28
N LEU A 57 -18.33 9.36 -7.21
CA LEU A 57 -17.70 8.03 -7.28
C LEU A 57 -16.24 8.07 -7.74
N THR A 58 -15.89 9.07 -8.55
CA THR A 58 -14.50 9.29 -8.91
C THR A 58 -13.72 9.77 -7.69
N ASP A 59 -14.26 10.70 -6.92
CA ASP A 59 -13.63 11.21 -5.69
C ASP A 59 -13.43 10.07 -4.68
N ILE A 60 -14.48 9.31 -4.36
CA ILE A 60 -14.40 8.16 -3.44
C ILE A 60 -13.40 7.12 -3.96
N GLY A 61 -13.51 6.72 -5.24
CA GLY A 61 -12.61 5.72 -5.80
C GLY A 61 -11.14 6.18 -5.84
N THR A 62 -10.89 7.48 -5.94
CA THR A 62 -9.54 8.05 -5.84
C THR A 62 -9.01 8.05 -4.40
N GLU A 63 -9.88 8.28 -3.42
CA GLU A 63 -9.55 8.22 -1.99
C GLU A 63 -9.18 6.79 -1.56
N GLU A 64 -9.91 5.77 -2.03
CA GLU A 64 -9.58 4.37 -1.71
C GLU A 64 -8.18 3.95 -2.23
N PHE A 65 -7.68 4.57 -3.29
CA PHE A 65 -6.29 4.37 -3.72
C PHE A 65 -5.27 4.98 -2.75
N ALA A 66 -5.61 6.06 -2.06
CA ALA A 66 -4.76 6.61 -1.01
C ALA A 66 -4.81 5.73 0.26
N HIS A 67 -5.96 5.14 0.58
CA HIS A 67 -6.08 4.11 1.62
C HIS A 67 -5.19 2.89 1.32
N LEU A 68 -5.19 2.42 0.06
CA LEU A 68 -4.28 1.35 -0.37
C LEU A 68 -2.80 1.67 -0.11
N GLU A 69 -2.36 2.88 -0.47
CA GLU A 69 -0.97 3.29 -0.24
C GLU A 69 -0.62 3.34 1.26
N MET A 70 -1.57 3.77 2.09
CA MET A 70 -1.42 3.73 3.55
C MET A 70 -1.31 2.30 4.07
N ILE A 71 -2.14 1.37 3.61
CA ILE A 71 -2.08 -0.05 4.02
C ILE A 71 -0.78 -0.69 3.56
N ALA A 72 -0.36 -0.47 2.31
CA ALA A 72 0.94 -0.95 1.82
C ALA A 72 2.10 -0.41 2.68
N THR A 73 2.02 0.85 3.08
CA THR A 73 3.00 1.46 3.99
C THR A 73 2.98 0.81 5.38
N MET A 74 1.79 0.49 5.92
CA MET A 74 1.64 -0.22 7.19
C MET A 74 2.24 -1.62 7.12
N VAL A 75 1.96 -2.39 6.05
CA VAL A 75 2.53 -3.72 5.82
C VAL A 75 4.05 -3.64 5.74
N TYR A 76 4.58 -2.73 4.92
CA TYR A 76 6.02 -2.52 4.78
C TYR A 76 6.68 -2.23 6.13
N LYS A 77 6.14 -1.26 6.89
CA LYS A 77 6.70 -0.90 8.21
C LYS A 77 6.57 -2.04 9.22
N SER A 78 5.48 -2.79 9.18
CA SER A 78 5.22 -3.93 10.08
C SER A 78 6.17 -5.11 9.85
N ILE A 79 6.77 -5.21 8.66
CA ILE A 79 7.76 -6.25 8.31
C ILE A 79 9.19 -5.72 8.42
N VAL A 80 9.44 -4.48 7.97
CA VAL A 80 10.80 -3.91 7.89
C VAL A 80 11.29 -3.35 9.22
N ALA A 81 10.42 -3.01 10.17
CA ALA A 81 10.83 -2.56 11.50
C ALA A 81 11.70 -3.61 12.26
N SER A 82 11.66 -4.91 11.91
CA SER A 82 12.57 -5.91 12.49
C SER A 82 14.01 -5.81 11.99
N TRP A 83 14.28 -5.04 10.93
CA TRP A 83 15.56 -5.04 10.24
C TRP A 83 16.50 -3.91 10.69
N GLY A 84 16.14 -3.16 11.74
CA GLY A 84 16.92 -1.99 12.19
C GLY A 84 17.05 -0.90 11.11
N PHE A 85 16.24 -0.97 10.04
CA PHE A 85 16.41 -0.18 8.83
C PHE A 85 15.61 1.13 8.97
N HIS A 86 16.29 2.20 9.39
CA HIS A 86 15.69 3.53 9.51
C HIS A 86 15.63 4.22 8.14
N PRO A 87 14.43 4.56 7.62
CA PRO A 87 14.25 4.96 6.21
C PRO A 87 14.68 6.42 5.89
N LYS A 88 15.38 7.12 6.79
CA LYS A 88 15.55 8.58 6.64
C LYS A 88 16.44 9.04 5.47
N LYS A 89 17.23 8.20 4.78
CA LYS A 89 18.11 8.65 3.68
C LYS A 89 18.52 7.55 2.69
N ARG A 90 17.62 6.97 1.87
CA ARG A 90 18.10 6.24 0.67
C ARG A 90 17.12 6.23 -0.49
N SER A 91 17.65 6.53 -1.68
CA SER A 91 16.92 6.52 -2.93
C SER A 91 16.44 5.11 -3.29
N MET A 92 15.37 5.05 -4.10
CA MET A 92 14.65 3.82 -4.50
C MET A 92 15.54 2.76 -5.17
N ARG A 93 16.77 3.10 -5.59
CA ARG A 93 17.79 2.17 -6.10
C ARG A 93 18.31 1.19 -5.04
N SER A 94 18.10 1.45 -3.74
CA SER A 94 18.58 0.59 -2.66
C SER A 94 17.63 -0.58 -2.34
N LEU A 95 16.39 -0.59 -2.84
CA LEU A 95 15.42 -1.67 -2.57
C LEU A 95 15.81 -2.97 -3.29
N THR A 96 16.31 -2.89 -4.52
CA THR A 96 16.77 -4.07 -5.28
C THR A 96 17.99 -4.73 -4.62
N LEU A 97 18.91 -3.92 -4.07
CA LEU A 97 20.06 -4.40 -3.29
C LEU A 97 19.65 -4.99 -1.94
N ALA A 98 18.60 -4.45 -1.29
CA ALA A 98 18.08 -5.00 -0.05
C ALA A 98 17.42 -6.38 -0.25
N ILE A 99 16.69 -6.58 -1.35
CA ILE A 99 16.11 -7.89 -1.71
C ILE A 99 17.22 -8.89 -2.09
N CYS A 100 18.26 -8.45 -2.80
CA CYS A 100 19.42 -9.29 -3.14
C CYS A 100 20.25 -9.70 -1.90
N GLY A 101 20.44 -8.78 -0.95
CA GLY A 101 21.05 -9.08 0.35
C GLY A 101 20.23 -10.05 1.22
N TYR A 102 18.90 -10.03 1.07
CA TYR A 102 17.97 -10.89 1.79
C TYR A 102 18.10 -12.37 1.41
N LYS A 103 18.32 -12.70 0.13
CA LYS A 103 18.56 -14.09 -0.30
C LYS A 103 19.88 -14.65 0.26
N LYS A 104 20.93 -13.83 0.29
CA LYS A 104 22.26 -14.25 0.77
C LYS A 104 22.32 -14.48 2.28
N ALA A 105 21.53 -13.74 3.07
CA ALA A 105 21.53 -13.84 4.53
C ALA A 105 20.73 -15.03 5.09
N ARG A 106 19.86 -15.68 4.30
CA ARG A 106 19.03 -16.83 4.76
C ARG A 106 19.33 -18.17 4.08
N GLY A 107 20.43 -18.27 3.33
CA GLY A 107 20.86 -19.55 2.76
C GLY A 107 19.90 -20.17 1.73
N PHE A 108 18.97 -19.40 1.17
CA PHE A 108 18.20 -19.83 0.01
C PHE A 108 19.09 -19.73 -1.23
N THR A 109 19.74 -20.84 -1.59
CA THR A 109 20.34 -21.04 -2.91
C THR A 109 19.25 -20.99 -3.99
N LEU A 110 19.64 -20.53 -5.19
CA LEU A 110 18.79 -20.54 -6.39
C LEU A 110 18.23 -21.93 -6.67
#